data_AF-A0A0M3JMM7-F1
#
_entry.id   AF-A0A0M3JMM7-F1
#
_cell.length_a   1.000
_cell.length_b   1.000
_cell.length_c   1.000
_cell.angle_alpha   90.00
_cell.angle_beta   90.00
_cell.angle_gamma   90.00
#
_symmetry.space_group_name_H-M   'P 1'
#
loop_
_entity.id
_entity.type
_entity.pdbx_description
1 polymer ?
#
loop_
_entity_poly.entity_id
_entity_poly.type
_entity_poly.pdbx_seq_one_letter_code
_entity_poly.pdbx_strand_id
1 'polypeptide(L)'
;LGCPHGCNEGIRSAQGDFLRVKARTIFATMQRMDPDGFGQMVVSHIQEGNTQTLIDMMHAITGFCRADLAAGSARPRSNSSPRRRTSTSDCKIPTYRNHFNEKLKGIEGAIVNAILKPVVSKLMNTMNELLQPENM
;
A
#
# COMPACT_ATOMS: atom_id res chain seq x y z
N LEU A 1 -0.23 -6.93 11.80
CA LEU A 1 0.65 -5.75 11.56
C LEU A 1 -0.18 -4.51 11.21
N GLY A 2 -1.11 -4.60 10.24
CA GLY A 2 -2.08 -3.55 9.94
C GLY A 2 -1.43 -2.24 9.45
N CYS A 3 -2.23 -1.18 9.42
CA CYS A 3 -1.84 0.13 8.92
C CYS A 3 -0.70 0.77 9.75
N PRO A 4 0.33 1.37 9.12
CA PRO A 4 1.42 2.06 9.81
C PRO A 4 1.00 3.23 10.67
N HIS A 5 -0.18 3.78 10.43
CA HIS A 5 -0.73 4.89 11.20
C HIS A 5 -1.53 4.45 12.43
N GLY A 6 -1.69 3.14 12.65
CA GLY A 6 -2.43 2.58 13.78
C GLY A 6 -3.94 2.62 13.60
N CYS A 7 -4.45 2.58 12.36
CA CYS A 7 -5.87 2.41 12.10
C CYS A 7 -6.32 0.97 12.36
N ASN A 8 -7.57 0.79 12.79
CA ASN A 8 -8.13 -0.50 13.25
C ASN A 8 -7.20 -1.12 14.31
N GLU A 9 -6.90 -2.42 14.20
CA GLU A 9 -5.95 -3.16 15.05
C GLU A 9 -4.48 -3.03 14.58
N GLY A 10 -4.12 -1.88 14.01
CA GLY A 10 -2.79 -1.61 13.47
C GLY A 10 -1.73 -1.32 14.55
N ILE A 11 -0.57 -1.97 14.47
CA ILE A 11 0.51 -1.78 15.45
C ILE A 11 1.36 -0.56 15.08
N ARG A 12 1.27 0.53 15.85
CA ARG A 12 2.10 1.72 15.68
C ARG A 12 3.34 1.66 16.60
N SER A 13 4.37 0.95 16.15
CA SER A 13 5.65 0.84 16.87
C SER A 13 6.82 0.67 15.90
N ALA A 14 8.04 0.99 16.35
CA ALA A 14 9.26 0.81 15.55
C ALA A 14 9.48 -0.66 15.15
N GLN A 15 9.13 -1.60 16.05
CA GLN A 15 9.16 -3.04 15.79
C GLN A 15 8.13 -3.41 14.73
N GLY A 16 6.92 -2.84 14.79
CA GLY A 16 5.89 -3.02 13.77
C GLY A 16 6.35 -2.53 12.40
N ASP A 17 6.98 -1.36 12.33
CA ASP A 17 7.52 -0.81 11.08
C ASP A 17 8.63 -1.67 10.49
N PHE A 18 9.54 -2.17 11.34
CA PHE A 18 10.58 -3.10 10.93
C PHE A 18 10.00 -4.39 10.32
N LEU A 19 8.99 -4.98 10.96
CA LEU A 19 8.30 -6.16 10.46
C LEU A 19 7.58 -5.90 9.14
N ARG A 20 6.94 -4.73 8.98
CA ARG A 20 6.31 -4.34 7.70
C ARG A 20 7.34 -4.22 6.57
N VAL A 21 8.52 -3.66 6.82
CA VAL A 21 9.61 -3.59 5.82
C VAL A 21 10.11 -4.99 5.46
N LYS A 22 10.28 -5.87 6.46
CA LYS A 22 10.66 -7.27 6.21
C LYS A 22 9.61 -8.02 5.38
N ALA A 23 8.32 -7.89 5.72
CA ALA A 23 7.24 -8.50 4.96
C ALA A 23 7.24 -8.05 3.49
N ARG A 24 7.37 -6.73 3.24
CA ARG A 24 7.50 -6.19 1.88
C ARG A 24 8.71 -6.76 1.13
N THR A 25 9.83 -6.94 1.82
CA THR A 25 11.05 -7.50 1.22
C THR A 25 10.85 -8.97 0.85
N ILE A 26 10.18 -9.76 1.69
CA ILE A 26 9.84 -11.16 1.42
C ILE A 26 8.93 -11.24 0.19
N PHE A 27 7.85 -10.46 0.16
CA PHE A 27 6.96 -10.42 -1.01
C PHE A 27 7.69 -9.98 -2.29
N ALA A 28 8.60 -9.00 -2.20
CA ALA A 28 9.41 -8.60 -3.35
C ALA A 28 10.36 -9.71 -3.82
N THR A 29 10.84 -10.57 -2.93
CA THR A 29 11.65 -11.74 -3.28
C THR A 29 10.79 -12.82 -3.92
N MET A 30 9.62 -13.13 -3.35
CA MET A 30 8.66 -14.08 -3.92
C MET A 30 8.24 -13.67 -5.33
N GLN A 31 7.87 -12.39 -5.52
CA GLN A 31 7.49 -11.85 -6.82
C GLN A 31 8.62 -11.89 -7.86
N ARG A 32 9.89 -11.85 -7.44
CA ARG A 32 11.03 -11.99 -8.35
C ARG A 32 11.32 -13.43 -8.72
N MET A 33 11.00 -14.38 -7.84
CA MET A 33 11.21 -15.81 -8.08
C MET A 33 10.13 -16.39 -8.99
N ASP A 34 8.87 -16.04 -8.73
CA ASP A 34 7.71 -16.51 -9.49
C ASP A 34 6.63 -15.42 -9.52
N PRO A 35 6.64 -14.56 -10.56
CA PRO A 35 5.66 -13.48 -10.69
C PRO A 35 4.21 -13.96 -10.83
N ASP A 36 4.01 -15.06 -11.55
CA ASP A 36 2.69 -15.58 -11.86
C ASP A 36 2.09 -16.30 -10.64
N GLY A 37 2.88 -17.14 -9.97
CA GLY A 37 2.45 -17.81 -8.74
C GLY A 37 2.22 -16.83 -7.59
N PHE A 38 3.05 -15.79 -7.44
CA PHE A 38 2.79 -14.74 -6.45
C PHE A 38 1.50 -13.99 -6.78
N GLY A 39 1.29 -13.60 -8.05
CA GLY A 39 0.05 -12.95 -8.49
C GLY A 39 -1.19 -13.79 -8.16
N GLN A 40 -1.16 -15.08 -8.50
CA GLN A 40 -2.25 -16.01 -8.20
C GLN A 40 -2.48 -16.14 -6.69
N MET A 41 -1.43 -16.32 -5.88
CA MET A 41 -1.54 -16.42 -4.42
C MET A 41 -2.21 -15.19 -3.80
N VAL A 42 -1.83 -13.99 -4.22
CA VAL A 42 -2.41 -12.73 -3.74
C VAL A 42 -3.88 -12.62 -4.18
N VAL A 43 -4.20 -13.01 -5.41
CA VAL A 43 -5.59 -12.99 -5.93
C VAL A 43 -6.47 -13.99 -5.20
N SER A 44 -6.02 -15.24 -5.01
CA SER A 44 -6.73 -16.28 -4.26
C SER A 44 -7.04 -15.82 -2.84
N HIS A 45 -6.07 -15.22 -2.15
CA HIS A 45 -6.26 -14.71 -0.80
C HIS A 45 -7.40 -13.68 -0.71
N ILE A 46 -7.50 -12.78 -1.69
CA ILE A 46 -8.55 -11.76 -1.75
C ILE A 46 -9.90 -12.37 -2.14
N GLN A 47 -9.92 -13.32 -3.06
CA GLN A 47 -11.15 -13.95 -3.52
C GLN A 47 -11.80 -14.78 -2.41
N GLU A 48 -11.01 -15.52 -1.64
CA GLU A 48 -11.46 -16.33 -0.50
C GLU A 48 -11.89 -15.49 0.72
N GLY A 49 -11.25 -14.33 0.95
CA GLY A 49 -11.58 -13.45 2.07
C GLY A 49 -12.95 -12.76 1.93
N ASN A 50 -13.46 -12.11 2.98
CA ASN A 50 -14.62 -11.22 2.83
C ASN A 50 -14.17 -9.84 2.28
N THR A 51 -15.14 -8.96 1.95
CA THR A 51 -14.85 -7.61 1.45
C THR A 51 -14.07 -6.77 2.47
N GLN A 52 -14.25 -7.01 3.77
CA GLN A 52 -13.52 -6.34 4.83
C GLN A 52 -12.02 -6.68 4.81
N THR A 53 -11.66 -7.96 4.67
CA THR A 53 -10.27 -8.43 4.54
C THR A 53 -9.57 -7.81 3.35
N LEU A 54 -10.27 -7.64 2.23
CA LEU A 54 -9.75 -6.92 1.07
C LEU A 54 -9.39 -5.47 1.42
N ILE A 55 -10.30 -4.73 2.06
CA ILE A 55 -10.08 -3.33 2.44
C ILE A 55 -8.94 -3.24 3.45
N ASP A 56 -8.91 -4.10 4.46
CA ASP A 56 -7.86 -4.14 5.48
C ASP A 56 -6.49 -4.45 4.89
N MET A 57 -6.42 -5.38 3.93
CA MET A 57 -5.19 -5.69 3.19
C MET A 57 -4.71 -4.48 2.38
N MET A 58 -5.60 -3.87 1.60
CA MET A 58 -5.28 -2.66 0.81
C MET A 58 -4.78 -1.54 1.71
N HIS A 59 -5.43 -1.36 2.86
CA HIS A 59 -5.09 -0.36 3.85
C HIS A 59 -3.75 -0.64 4.53
N ALA A 60 -3.46 -1.90 4.88
CA ALA A 60 -2.20 -2.30 5.47
C ALA A 60 -1.01 -2.14 4.50
N ILE A 61 -1.22 -2.40 3.21
CA ILE A 61 -0.19 -2.33 2.17
C ILE A 61 0.10 -0.87 1.81
N THR A 62 -0.93 -0.09 1.52
CA THR A 62 -0.79 1.26 0.93
C THR A 62 -0.82 2.38 1.97
N GLY A 63 -1.41 2.15 3.15
CA GLY A 63 -1.60 3.20 4.16
C GLY A 63 -2.49 4.36 3.69
N PHE A 64 -3.44 4.10 2.77
CA PHE A 64 -4.22 5.16 2.10
C PHE A 64 -5.05 6.05 3.05
N CYS A 65 -5.26 5.67 4.32
CA CYS A 65 -5.99 6.49 5.30
C CYS A 65 -5.35 7.84 5.60
N ARG A 66 -4.05 7.99 5.31
CA ARG A 66 -3.34 9.26 5.39
C ARG A 66 -2.73 9.62 4.04
N ALA A 67 -3.35 9.20 2.94
CA ALA A 67 -2.96 9.66 1.62
C ALA A 67 -3.15 11.18 1.58
N ASP A 68 -2.05 11.91 1.77
CA ASP A 68 -1.97 13.32 1.44
C ASP A 68 -2.21 13.43 -0.07
N LEU A 69 -3.47 13.67 -0.45
CA LEU A 69 -3.86 14.02 -1.82
C LEU A 69 -3.14 15.29 -2.28
N ALA A 70 -2.57 16.06 -1.35
CA ALA A 70 -1.63 17.14 -1.60
C ALA A 70 -0.19 16.61 -1.53
N ALA A 71 0.47 16.52 -2.67
CA ALA A 71 1.91 16.22 -2.79
C ALA A 71 2.76 16.88 -1.68
N GLY A 72 3.24 16.11 -0.70
CA GLY A 72 4.00 16.71 0.40
C GLY A 72 4.64 15.80 1.43
N SER A 73 4.13 14.59 1.67
CA SER A 73 4.72 13.69 2.67
C SER A 73 5.97 12.99 2.13
N ALA A 74 7.06 13.75 2.04
CA ALA A 74 8.40 13.21 1.98
C ALA A 74 8.57 12.27 3.17
N ARG A 75 8.79 10.97 2.90
CA ARG A 75 9.37 10.06 3.90
C ARG A 75 10.55 10.79 4.56
N PRO A 76 10.67 10.85 5.90
CA PRO A 76 11.93 11.23 6.50
C PRO A 76 12.93 10.16 6.09
N ARG A 77 13.75 10.46 5.07
CA ARG A 77 14.93 9.66 4.76
C ARG A 77 15.77 9.66 6.02
N SER A 78 16.09 8.46 6.51
CA SER A 78 17.05 8.24 7.58
C SER A 78 18.24 9.19 7.42
N ASN A 79 18.45 10.04 8.42
CA ASN A 79 19.46 11.10 8.42
C ASN A 79 20.90 10.57 8.63
N SER A 80 21.15 9.32 8.23
CA SER A 80 22.41 8.60 8.46
C SER A 80 23.45 8.80 7.36
N SER A 81 23.24 9.74 6.44
CA SER A 81 24.23 10.06 5.39
C SER A 81 24.77 11.48 5.61
N PRO A 82 26.06 11.66 5.98
CA PRO A 82 26.61 12.95 6.40
C PRO A 82 26.95 13.91 5.25
N ARG A 83 26.31 13.79 4.07
CA ARG A 83 26.66 14.60 2.89
C ARG A 83 25.46 15.38 2.35
N ARG A 84 25.13 16.47 3.03
CA ARG A 84 24.87 17.83 2.46
C ARG A 84 24.15 18.67 3.51
N ARG A 85 24.93 19.45 4.25
CA ARG A 85 24.46 20.72 4.84
C ARG A 85 24.65 21.79 3.78
N THR A 86 23.56 22.29 3.24
CA THR A 86 23.47 23.63 2.66
C THR A 86 22.01 24.02 2.76
N SER A 87 21.74 24.78 3.82
CA SER A 87 20.50 25.51 4.07
C SER A 87 20.20 26.48 2.93
N THR A 88 18.93 26.60 2.53
CA THR A 88 18.07 27.80 2.65
C THR A 88 16.93 27.76 1.63
N SER A 89 15.72 27.99 2.13
CA SER A 89 14.58 28.69 1.51
C SER A 89 14.14 28.36 0.08
N ASP A 90 12.85 28.01 -0.03
CA ASP A 90 12.01 28.17 -1.22
C ASP A 90 12.51 27.52 -2.52
N CYS A 91 12.20 26.24 -2.68
CA CYS A 91 11.88 25.71 -4.00
C CYS A 91 10.41 25.31 -4.04
N LYS A 92 9.54 26.31 -4.22
CA LYS A 92 8.15 26.15 -4.70
C LYS A 92 8.14 25.76 -6.18
N ILE A 93 8.94 24.77 -6.55
CA ILE A 93 8.77 24.10 -7.82
C ILE A 93 7.79 22.97 -7.49
N PRO A 94 6.54 23.01 -7.97
CA PRO A 94 5.71 21.83 -7.94
C PRO A 94 6.40 20.86 -8.90
N THR A 95 7.26 19.99 -8.35
CA THR A 95 7.66 18.81 -9.08
C THR A 95 6.38 18.04 -9.28
N TYR A 96 5.79 18.13 -10.48
CA TYR A 96 4.77 17.22 -10.96
C TYR A 96 5.42 15.85 -11.12
N ARG A 97 5.82 15.26 -9.98
CA ARG A 97 6.39 13.94 -9.88
C ARG A 97 5.19 13.01 -9.93
N ASN A 98 4.75 12.77 -11.15
CA ASN A 98 3.59 11.95 -11.44
C ASN A 98 3.85 10.54 -10.89
N HIS A 99 3.17 10.17 -9.80
CA HIS A 99 3.21 8.82 -9.21
C HIS A 99 2.38 7.82 -10.04
N PHE A 100 1.77 8.26 -11.12
CA PHE A 100 0.90 7.44 -11.96
C PHE A 100 1.66 6.41 -12.83
N ASN A 101 2.98 6.58 -13.00
CA ASN A 101 3.89 5.62 -13.66
C ASN A 101 4.77 4.84 -12.65
N GLU A 102 4.21 4.56 -11.47
CA GLU A 102 4.81 3.80 -10.37
C GLU A 102 4.69 2.28 -10.55
N LYS A 103 4.61 1.77 -11.79
CA LYS A 103 4.63 0.31 -12.07
C LYS A 103 5.89 -0.39 -11.52
N LEU A 104 6.86 0.37 -10.98
CA LEU A 104 8.16 -0.07 -10.49
C LEU A 104 8.51 0.36 -9.04
N LYS A 105 7.69 1.11 -8.27
CA LYS A 105 8.11 1.48 -6.88
C LYS A 105 7.68 0.45 -5.84
N GLY A 106 8.29 -0.73 -5.97
CA GLY A 106 8.22 -1.77 -4.95
C GLY A 106 6.99 -2.66 -5.05
N ILE A 107 6.88 -3.55 -4.07
CA ILE A 107 5.94 -4.67 -4.09
C ILE A 107 4.47 -4.25 -4.00
N GLU A 108 4.19 -3.06 -3.47
CA GLU A 108 2.84 -2.50 -3.34
C GLU A 108 2.19 -2.33 -4.72
N GLY A 109 2.91 -1.80 -5.70
CA GLY A 109 2.41 -1.63 -7.06
C GLY A 109 2.17 -2.97 -7.78
N ALA A 110 3.04 -3.96 -7.56
CA ALA A 110 2.86 -5.30 -8.12
C ALA A 110 1.62 -5.99 -7.53
N ILE A 111 1.40 -5.86 -6.22
CA ILE A 111 0.20 -6.38 -5.54
C ILE A 111 -1.05 -5.67 -6.09
N VAL A 112 -1.08 -4.33 -6.13
CA VAL A 112 -2.23 -3.57 -6.64
C VAL A 112 -2.54 -3.95 -8.09
N ASN A 113 -1.51 -4.10 -8.94
CA ASN A 113 -1.69 -4.49 -10.34
C ASN A 113 -2.32 -5.90 -10.47
N ALA A 114 -1.90 -6.85 -9.65
CA ALA A 114 -2.44 -8.22 -9.68
C ALA A 114 -3.92 -8.27 -9.26
N ILE A 115 -4.29 -7.46 -8.26
CA ILE A 115 -5.59 -7.58 -7.60
C ILE A 115 -6.66 -6.64 -8.14
N LEU A 116 -6.28 -5.56 -8.82
CA LEU A 116 -7.23 -4.52 -9.25
C LEU A 116 -8.43 -5.11 -10.02
N LYS A 117 -8.16 -5.94 -11.04
CA LYS A 117 -9.22 -6.54 -11.86
C LYS A 117 -10.09 -7.52 -11.04
N PRO A 118 -9.53 -8.52 -10.33
CA PRO A 118 -10.31 -9.41 -9.46
C PRO A 118 -11.15 -8.67 -8.40
N VAL A 119 -10.59 -7.62 -7.82
CA VAL A 119 -11.26 -6.79 -6.81
C VAL A 119 -12.46 -6.07 -7.38
N VAL A 120 -12.29 -5.38 -8.52
CA VAL A 120 -13.41 -4.69 -9.18
C VAL A 120 -14.52 -5.68 -9.51
N SER A 121 -14.19 -6.86 -10.06
CA SER A 121 -15.19 -7.90 -10.33
C SER A 121 -15.91 -8.36 -9.05
N LYS A 122 -15.18 -8.60 -7.96
CA LYS A 122 -15.77 -9.03 -6.68
C LYS A 122 -16.69 -7.98 -6.07
N LEU A 123 -16.26 -6.71 -6.08
CA LEU A 123 -17.06 -5.60 -5.56
C LEU A 123 -18.34 -5.39 -6.39
N MET A 124 -18.27 -5.54 -7.72
CA MET A 124 -19.45 -5.46 -8.57
C MET A 124 -20.44 -6.59 -8.29
N ASN A 125 -19.96 -7.81 -8.06
CA ASN A 125 -20.82 -8.94 -7.73
C ASN A 125 -21.49 -8.81 -6.35
N THR A 126 -20.87 -8.09 -5.42
CA THR A 126 -21.38 -7.86 -4.05
C THR A 126 -22.06 -6.51 -3.89
N MET A 127 -22.19 -5.72 -4.97
CA MET A 127 -22.67 -4.33 -4.91
C MET A 127 -24.07 -4.22 -4.30
N ASN A 128 -24.98 -5.14 -4.63
CA ASN A 128 -26.34 -5.10 -4.09
C ASN A 128 -26.37 -5.36 -2.58
N GLU A 129 -25.51 -6.25 -2.07
CA GLU A 129 -25.37 -6.52 -0.63
C GLU A 129 -24.77 -5.31 0.09
N LEU A 130 -23.74 -4.68 -0.50
CA LEU A 130 -23.09 -3.50 0.06
C LEU A 130 -24.03 -2.28 0.17
N LEU A 131 -25.05 -2.20 -0.68
CA LEU A 131 -26.04 -1.11 -0.68
C LEU A 131 -27.20 -1.35 0.30
N GLN A 132 -27.24 -2.50 1.00
CA GLN A 132 -28.27 -2.75 1.99
C GLN A 132 -28.18 -1.73 3.14
N PRO A 133 -29.32 -1.26 3.67
CA PRO A 133 -29.37 -0.22 4.70
C PRO A 133 -28.72 -0.64 6.03
N GLU A 134 -28.51 -1.94 6.24
CA GLU A 134 -27.78 -2.49 7.39
C GLU A 134 -26.26 -2.27 7.33
N ASN A 135 -25.73 -1.88 6.16
CA ASN A 135 -24.31 -1.60 5.92
C ASN A 135 -23.99 -0.09 5.85
N MET A 136 -24.98 0.80 6.02
CA MET A 136 -24.83 2.27 6.05
C MET A 136 -24.89 2.81 7.47
#